data_AF-A0A835GA02-F1
#
_entry.id   AF-A0A835GA02-F1
#
_cell.length_a   1.000
_cell.length_b   1.000
_cell.length_c   1.000
_cell.angle_alpha   90.00
_cell.angle_beta   90.00
_cell.angle_gamma   90.00
#
_symmetry.space_group_name_H-M   'P 1'
#
loop_
_entity.id
_entity.type
_entity.pdbx_description
1 polymer ?
#
loop_
_entity_poly.entity_id
_entity_poly.type
_entity_poly.pdbx_seq_one_letter_code
_entity_poly.pdbx_strand_id
1 'polypeptide(L)'
;MRDVKRQCQSRAFELQRSVSMVLAAFYLFEKLYSINKIEFFEEWLKHEKDKRCDRLFEFISTKFNFSDITEECEREIKMKLASISSKIATRWVSSGKSKERFLNKNKLWLEGQEIEFCVRSTLPQPSTSTAELSRPGRPRKDFEDASFKTKKRRVEDLVQSRSVGELMTAAEVAARSTGQKNVARVIKDIGENPASASACLNIQQTSAVQRDRPLSIRSSLPLQNVTNTTRTRQTIFSGQRCEQELQPAVMSFPINF
;
A
#
# COMPACT_ATOMS: atom_id res chain seq x y z
N MET A 1 -40.54 2.54 -21.15
CA MET A 1 -39.57 3.21 -20.24
C MET A 1 -39.17 2.38 -19.00
N ARG A 2 -40.00 1.46 -18.48
CA ARG A 2 -39.63 0.62 -17.31
C ARG A 2 -38.65 -0.52 -17.65
N ASP A 3 -38.65 -1.04 -18.87
CA ASP A 3 -37.77 -2.16 -19.27
C ASP A 3 -36.30 -1.76 -19.46
N VAL A 4 -36.04 -0.53 -19.93
CA VAL A 4 -34.66 -0.02 -20.12
C VAL A 4 -33.91 0.10 -18.78
N LYS A 5 -34.63 0.41 -17.69
CA LYS A 5 -34.05 0.48 -16.33
C LYS A 5 -33.64 -0.90 -15.80
N ARG A 6 -34.43 -1.95 -16.07
CA ARG A 6 -34.08 -3.32 -15.66
C ARG A 6 -32.87 -3.85 -16.43
N GLN A 7 -32.78 -3.51 -17.71
CA GLN A 7 -31.67 -3.95 -18.55
C GLN A 7 -30.32 -3.28 -18.19
N CYS A 8 -30.34 -2.03 -17.70
CA CYS A 8 -29.12 -1.38 -17.18
C CYS A 8 -28.64 -1.97 -15.85
N GLN A 9 -29.54 -2.35 -14.93
CA GLN A 9 -29.14 -2.91 -13.64
C GLN A 9 -28.50 -4.31 -13.78
N SER A 10 -28.98 -5.13 -14.72
CA SER A 10 -28.42 -6.46 -14.97
C SER A 10 -26.98 -6.39 -15.49
N ARG A 11 -26.67 -5.43 -16.37
CA ARG A 11 -25.31 -5.25 -16.92
C ARG A 11 -24.31 -4.73 -15.89
N ALA A 12 -24.74 -3.89 -14.96
CA ALA A 12 -23.89 -3.41 -13.87
C ALA A 12 -23.47 -4.56 -12.94
N PHE A 13 -24.37 -5.50 -12.65
CA PHE A 13 -24.08 -6.67 -11.84
C PHE A 13 -23.10 -7.65 -12.51
N GLU A 14 -23.22 -7.86 -13.83
CA GLU A 14 -22.28 -8.71 -14.58
C GLU A 14 -20.87 -8.11 -14.65
N LEU A 15 -20.75 -6.79 -14.84
CA LEU A 15 -19.47 -6.09 -14.80
C LEU A 15 -18.82 -6.17 -13.40
N GLN A 16 -19.60 -5.99 -12.34
CA GLN A 16 -19.09 -6.08 -10.97
C GLN A 16 -18.64 -7.51 -10.61
N ARG A 17 -19.33 -8.54 -11.12
CA ARG A 17 -18.97 -9.94 -10.93
C ARG A 17 -17.74 -10.36 -11.75
N SER A 18 -17.59 -9.83 -12.97
CA SER A 18 -16.42 -10.02 -13.82
C SER A 18 -15.18 -9.35 -13.22
N VAL A 19 -15.29 -8.11 -12.74
CA VAL A 19 -14.20 -7.40 -12.07
C VAL A 19 -13.80 -8.10 -10.76
N SER A 20 -14.77 -8.61 -9.99
CA SER A 20 -14.47 -9.38 -8.77
C SER A 20 -13.76 -10.71 -9.06
N MET A 21 -14.08 -11.40 -10.16
CA MET A 21 -13.39 -12.63 -10.56
C MET A 21 -11.98 -12.36 -11.10
N VAL A 22 -11.78 -11.29 -11.86
CA VAL A 22 -10.45 -10.90 -12.33
C VAL A 22 -9.59 -10.43 -11.17
N LEU A 23 -10.13 -9.64 -10.24
CA LEU A 23 -9.41 -9.28 -9.01
C LEU A 23 -9.07 -10.51 -8.18
N ALA A 24 -9.99 -11.49 -8.03
CA ALA A 24 -9.74 -12.78 -7.37
C ALA A 24 -8.72 -13.66 -8.10
N ALA A 25 -8.61 -13.59 -9.43
CA ALA A 25 -7.57 -14.29 -10.19
C ALA A 25 -6.19 -13.60 -10.07
N PHE A 26 -6.17 -12.31 -9.73
CA PHE A 26 -4.97 -11.57 -9.31
C PHE A 26 -4.69 -11.69 -7.79
N TYR A 27 -5.49 -12.43 -7.02
CA TYR A 27 -5.11 -12.80 -5.66
C TYR A 27 -3.92 -13.74 -5.74
N LEU A 28 -2.80 -13.29 -5.16
CA LEU A 28 -1.77 -14.08 -4.50
C LEU A 28 -1.62 -15.47 -5.11
N PHE A 29 -0.77 -15.58 -6.13
CA PHE A 29 -0.27 -16.87 -6.57
C PHE A 29 0.60 -17.43 -5.43
N GLU A 30 -0.05 -18.01 -4.43
CA GLU A 30 0.57 -18.70 -3.31
C GLU A 30 1.19 -19.97 -3.88
N LYS A 31 2.51 -19.95 -4.08
CA LYS A 31 3.24 -21.15 -4.44
C LYS A 31 3.48 -21.94 -3.16
N LEU A 32 2.91 -23.12 -3.12
CA LEU A 32 3.22 -24.11 -2.10
C LEU A 32 4.45 -24.88 -2.55
N TYR A 33 5.45 -24.89 -1.68
CA TYR A 33 6.66 -25.66 -1.87
C TYR A 33 6.76 -26.67 -0.74
N SER A 34 7.17 -27.88 -1.10
CA SER A 34 7.37 -28.96 -0.16
C SER A 34 8.79 -29.49 -0.24
N ILE A 35 9.34 -29.86 0.92
CA ILE A 35 10.64 -30.52 1.01
C ILE A 35 10.54 -31.77 1.88
N ASN A 36 11.20 -32.84 1.42
CA ASN A 36 11.28 -34.08 2.15
C ASN A 36 12.11 -33.88 3.43
N LYS A 37 11.60 -34.39 4.56
CA LYS A 37 12.27 -34.28 5.87
C LYS A 37 13.62 -35.00 5.93
N ILE A 38 13.78 -36.09 5.17
CA ILE A 38 15.03 -36.85 5.11
C ILE A 38 16.11 -35.99 4.48
N GLU A 39 15.84 -35.44 3.30
CA GLU A 39 16.77 -34.55 2.60
C GLU A 39 17.10 -33.32 3.44
N PHE A 40 16.08 -32.73 4.07
CA PHE A 40 16.28 -31.62 5.01
C PHE A 40 17.19 -32.00 6.18
N PHE A 41 17.03 -33.20 6.75
CA PHE A 41 17.87 -33.69 7.84
C PHE A 41 19.32 -33.94 7.40
N GLU A 42 19.53 -34.50 6.22
CA GLU A 42 20.88 -34.73 5.69
C GLU A 42 21.64 -33.42 5.48
N GLU A 43 20.97 -32.41 4.95
CA GLU A 43 21.55 -31.07 4.82
C GLU A 43 21.79 -30.43 6.19
N TRP A 44 20.84 -30.57 7.12
CA TRP A 44 20.96 -30.04 8.49
C TRP A 44 22.17 -30.60 9.25
N LEU A 45 22.54 -31.87 9.00
CA LEU A 45 23.70 -32.51 9.62
C LEU A 45 25.05 -31.97 9.13
N LYS A 46 25.12 -31.42 7.91
CA LYS A 46 26.39 -30.92 7.33
C LYS A 46 26.90 -29.65 8.00
N HIS A 47 26.00 -28.90 8.65
CA HIS A 47 26.30 -27.55 9.13
C HIS A 47 26.38 -27.47 10.66
N GLU A 48 27.17 -26.51 11.14
CA GLU A 48 27.29 -26.18 12.57
C GLU A 48 26.04 -25.49 13.12
N LYS A 49 25.79 -25.64 14.43
CA LYS A 49 24.55 -25.19 15.09
C LYS A 49 24.20 -23.73 14.80
N ASP A 50 25.19 -22.85 14.82
CA ASP A 50 24.98 -21.40 14.74
C ASP A 50 24.66 -20.92 13.32
N LYS A 51 25.05 -21.68 12.29
CA LYS A 51 24.87 -21.32 10.87
C LYS A 51 23.83 -22.18 10.15
N ARG A 52 23.23 -23.16 10.83
CA ARG A 52 22.27 -24.11 10.24
C ARG A 52 21.10 -23.43 9.56
N CYS A 53 20.44 -22.50 10.24
CA CYS A 53 19.20 -21.90 9.71
C CYS A 53 19.46 -21.12 8.42
N ASP A 54 20.52 -20.32 8.38
CA ASP A 54 20.88 -19.53 7.19
C ASP A 54 21.30 -20.42 6.03
N ARG A 55 22.10 -21.46 6.28
CA ARG A 55 22.52 -22.42 5.23
C ARG A 55 21.36 -23.24 4.69
N LEU A 56 20.43 -23.64 5.54
CA LEU A 56 19.22 -24.36 5.11
C LEU A 56 18.30 -23.46 4.30
N PHE A 57 18.20 -22.18 4.67
CA PHE A 57 17.47 -21.20 3.88
C PHE A 57 18.12 -20.98 2.51
N GLU A 58 19.46 -20.86 2.46
CA GLU A 58 20.22 -20.75 1.21
C GLU A 58 19.99 -21.98 0.32
N PHE A 59 20.08 -23.19 0.88
CA PHE A 59 19.81 -24.44 0.17
C PHE A 59 18.40 -24.48 -0.45
N ILE A 60 17.39 -24.10 0.33
CA ILE A 60 15.99 -24.04 -0.16
C ILE A 60 15.87 -22.97 -1.24
N SER A 61 16.51 -21.81 -1.05
CA SER A 61 16.48 -20.71 -2.02
C SER A 61 17.09 -21.08 -3.36
N THR A 62 18.22 -21.80 -3.35
CA THR A 62 18.84 -22.35 -4.55
C THR A 62 17.98 -23.45 -5.17
N LYS A 63 17.42 -24.35 -4.36
CA LYS A 63 16.63 -25.49 -4.87
C LYS A 63 15.35 -25.06 -5.59
N PHE A 64 14.66 -24.04 -5.07
CA PHE A 64 13.40 -23.56 -5.61
C PHE A 64 13.51 -22.31 -6.49
N ASN A 65 14.74 -21.82 -6.71
CA ASN A 65 15.05 -20.63 -7.52
C ASN A 65 14.24 -19.40 -7.08
N PHE A 66 14.40 -19.03 -5.82
CA PHE A 66 13.76 -17.86 -5.25
C PHE A 66 14.40 -16.56 -5.75
N SER A 67 13.86 -15.99 -6.83
CA SER A 67 14.35 -14.73 -7.39
C SER A 67 13.72 -13.50 -6.73
N ASP A 68 12.42 -13.56 -6.42
CA ASP A 68 11.62 -12.39 -5.99
C ASP A 68 10.81 -12.69 -4.72
N ILE A 69 11.50 -13.07 -3.64
CA ILE A 69 10.86 -13.30 -2.34
C ILE A 69 10.77 -12.00 -1.54
N THR A 70 9.61 -11.76 -0.93
CA THR A 70 9.44 -10.68 0.04
C THR A 70 10.16 -10.97 1.35
N GLU A 71 10.66 -9.93 2.02
CA GLU A 71 11.28 -10.04 3.35
C GLU A 71 10.35 -10.74 4.36
N GLU A 72 9.04 -10.52 4.28
CA GLU A 72 8.07 -11.20 5.14
C GLU A 72 8.04 -12.72 4.91
N CYS A 73 8.08 -13.17 3.65
CA CYS A 73 8.12 -14.59 3.29
C CYS A 73 9.44 -15.23 3.71
N GLU A 74 10.57 -14.56 3.49
CA GLU A 74 11.87 -15.02 3.97
C GLU A 74 11.84 -15.26 5.49
N ARG A 75 11.31 -14.30 6.25
CA ARG A 75 11.18 -14.42 7.70
C ARG A 75 10.28 -15.60 8.09
N GLU A 76 9.15 -15.80 7.41
CA GLU A 76 8.25 -16.91 7.68
C GLU A 76 8.92 -18.27 7.42
N ILE A 77 9.63 -18.41 6.30
CA ILE A 77 10.40 -19.61 5.99
C ILE A 77 11.43 -19.84 7.09
N LYS A 78 12.27 -18.84 7.42
CA LYS A 78 13.28 -18.94 8.49
C LYS A 78 12.68 -19.37 9.84
N MET A 79 11.52 -18.83 10.22
CA MET A 79 10.83 -19.24 11.45
C MET A 79 10.40 -20.71 11.41
N LYS A 80 9.83 -21.18 10.29
CA LYS A 80 9.47 -22.60 10.12
C LYS A 80 10.70 -23.50 10.15
N LEU A 81 11.79 -23.11 9.49
CA LEU A 81 13.06 -23.84 9.50
C LEU A 81 13.65 -23.96 10.90
N ALA A 82 13.61 -22.87 11.69
CA ALA A 82 14.07 -22.88 13.08
C ALA A 82 13.22 -23.84 13.94
N SER A 83 11.89 -23.82 13.77
CA SER A 83 10.96 -24.71 14.47
C SER A 83 11.24 -26.19 14.17
N ILE A 84 11.43 -26.53 12.90
CA ILE A 84 11.74 -27.91 12.48
C ILE A 84 13.13 -28.33 12.95
N SER A 85 14.13 -27.45 12.83
CA SER A 85 15.50 -27.68 13.32
C SER A 85 15.52 -27.99 14.81
N SER A 86 14.71 -27.30 15.62
CA SER A 86 14.56 -27.57 17.07
C SER A 86 13.98 -28.96 17.34
N LYS A 87 12.95 -29.37 16.56
CA LYS A 87 12.37 -30.72 16.65
C LYS A 87 13.38 -31.80 16.27
N ILE A 88 14.16 -31.58 15.21
CA ILE A 88 15.25 -32.47 14.80
C ILE A 88 16.30 -32.56 15.90
N ALA A 89 16.75 -31.44 16.46
CA ALA A 89 17.77 -31.41 17.51
C ALA A 89 17.34 -32.21 18.74
N THR A 90 16.08 -32.05 19.17
CA THR A 90 15.51 -32.78 20.31
C THR A 90 15.52 -34.30 20.06
N ARG A 91 15.03 -34.71 18.89
CA ARG A 91 14.99 -36.13 18.48
C ARG A 91 16.39 -36.70 18.28
N TRP A 92 17.33 -35.89 17.76
CA TRP A 92 18.73 -36.25 17.53
C TRP A 92 19.43 -36.63 18.83
N VAL A 93 19.26 -35.81 19.87
CA VAL A 93 19.77 -36.11 21.21
C VAL A 93 19.11 -37.36 21.78
N SER A 94 17.79 -37.52 21.62
CA SER A 94 17.04 -38.70 22.10
C SER A 94 17.41 -40.02 21.42
N SER A 95 18.08 -39.95 20.26
CA SER A 95 18.59 -41.08 19.50
C SER A 95 20.08 -41.35 19.77
N GLY A 96 20.67 -40.64 20.73
CA GLY A 96 22.09 -40.78 21.07
C GLY A 96 23.03 -40.24 20.00
N LYS A 97 22.59 -39.27 19.18
CA LYS A 97 23.39 -38.65 18.12
C LYS A 97 23.96 -39.63 17.08
N SER A 98 23.32 -40.77 16.88
CA SER A 98 23.67 -41.74 15.82
C SER A 98 22.71 -41.60 14.64
N LYS A 99 23.26 -41.42 13.42
CA LYS A 99 22.46 -41.25 12.19
C LYS A 99 21.53 -42.42 11.97
N GLU A 100 22.06 -43.64 12.01
CA GLU A 100 21.29 -44.87 11.80
C GLU A 100 20.19 -45.05 12.85
N ARG A 101 20.50 -44.87 14.14
CA ARG A 101 19.49 -44.94 15.21
C ARG A 101 18.42 -43.87 15.07
N PHE A 102 18.79 -42.67 14.64
CA PHE A 102 17.83 -41.59 14.41
C PHE A 102 16.87 -41.93 13.27
N LEU A 103 17.40 -42.38 12.12
CA LEU A 103 16.59 -42.77 10.96
C LEU A 103 15.65 -43.93 11.31
N ASN A 104 16.14 -44.98 11.98
CA ASN A 104 15.30 -46.13 12.35
C ASN A 104 14.24 -45.76 13.39
N LYS A 105 14.59 -45.01 14.44
CA LYS A 105 13.66 -44.63 15.52
C LYS A 105 12.62 -43.61 15.07
N ASN A 106 12.96 -42.72 14.13
CA ASN A 106 12.08 -41.64 13.66
C ASN A 106 11.56 -41.87 12.24
N LYS A 107 11.66 -43.09 11.70
CA LYS A 107 11.30 -43.42 10.32
C LYS A 107 9.91 -42.91 9.94
N LEU A 108 8.89 -43.24 10.74
CA LEU A 108 7.50 -42.79 10.53
C LEU A 108 7.34 -41.26 10.54
N TRP A 109 8.15 -40.56 11.34
CA TRP A 109 8.08 -39.09 11.42
C TRP A 109 8.74 -38.41 10.22
N LEU A 110 9.82 -39.01 9.71
CA LEU A 110 10.56 -38.57 8.53
C LEU A 110 9.82 -38.89 7.23
N GLU A 111 9.17 -40.05 7.15
CA GLU A 111 8.33 -40.47 6.01
C GLU A 111 6.92 -39.85 6.02
N GLY A 112 6.52 -39.22 7.13
CA GLY A 112 5.24 -38.52 7.23
C GLY A 112 5.20 -37.23 6.40
N GLN A 113 4.22 -36.37 6.69
CA GLN A 113 3.95 -35.15 5.92
C GLN A 113 5.21 -34.32 5.62
N GLU A 114 5.34 -33.90 4.37
CA GLU A 114 6.44 -33.05 3.91
C GLU A 114 6.43 -31.69 4.61
N ILE A 115 7.57 -31.01 4.60
CA ILE A 115 7.66 -29.66 5.16
C ILE A 115 7.12 -28.69 4.12
N GLU A 116 5.95 -28.15 4.38
CA GLU A 116 5.29 -27.20 3.49
C GLU A 116 5.53 -25.74 3.92
N PHE A 117 5.95 -24.93 2.95
CA PHE A 117 6.03 -23.48 3.08
C PHE A 117 5.27 -22.81 1.94
N CYS A 118 4.56 -21.75 2.30
CA CYS A 118 3.85 -20.91 1.35
C CYS A 118 4.74 -19.72 1.04
N VAL A 119 4.99 -19.47 -0.25
CA VAL A 119 5.69 -18.28 -0.70
C VAL A 119 4.70 -17.42 -1.44
N ARG A 120 4.47 -16.23 -0.89
CA ARG A 120 3.70 -15.18 -1.55
C ARG A 120 4.67 -14.41 -2.44
N SER A 121 4.60 -14.67 -3.74
CA SER A 121 5.23 -13.79 -4.71
C SER A 121 4.43 -12.50 -4.75
N THR A 122 5.05 -11.40 -4.34
CA THR A 122 4.51 -10.08 -4.65
C THR A 122 4.83 -9.79 -6.11
N LEU A 123 3.96 -10.21 -7.02
CA LEU A 123 3.77 -9.31 -8.15
C LEU A 123 3.34 -7.97 -7.55
N PRO A 124 3.95 -6.84 -7.97
CA PRO A 124 3.56 -5.53 -7.48
C PRO A 124 2.07 -5.37 -7.79
N GLN A 125 1.23 -5.53 -6.77
CA GLN A 125 -0.15 -5.10 -6.88
C GLN A 125 -0.09 -3.59 -7.15
N PRO A 126 -0.69 -3.09 -8.25
CA PRO A 126 -0.89 -1.66 -8.38
C PRO A 126 -1.66 -1.23 -7.13
N SER A 127 -1.05 -0.36 -6.33
CA SER A 127 -1.48 0.06 -5.00
C SER A 127 -2.99 0.32 -4.94
N THR A 128 -3.77 -0.71 -4.63
CA THR A 128 -5.14 -0.59 -4.20
C THR A 128 -5.11 -0.84 -2.71
N SER A 129 -5.59 0.14 -1.97
CA SER A 129 -5.33 0.40 -0.55
C SER A 129 -6.02 -0.61 0.40
N THR A 130 -6.19 -1.86 -0.03
CA THR A 130 -7.10 -2.82 0.61
C THR A 130 -6.43 -3.72 1.64
N ALA A 131 -5.11 -3.64 1.83
CA ALA A 131 -4.40 -4.30 2.93
C ALA A 131 -4.47 -3.54 4.28
N GLU A 132 -5.39 -2.57 4.41
CA GLU A 132 -5.65 -1.82 5.65
C GLU A 132 -6.68 -2.50 6.58
N LEU A 133 -7.17 -3.71 6.26
CA LEU A 133 -8.24 -4.34 7.06
C LEU A 133 -7.79 -4.93 8.41
N SER A 134 -6.51 -4.89 8.79
CA SER A 134 -6.08 -5.49 10.07
C SER A 134 -4.80 -4.91 10.67
N ARG A 135 -4.53 -3.62 10.50
CA ARG A 135 -3.54 -2.94 11.35
C ARG A 135 -4.29 -2.13 12.42
N PRO A 136 -4.10 -2.40 13.73
CA PRO A 136 -4.70 -1.58 14.77
C PRO A 136 -4.20 -0.14 14.62
N GLY A 137 -5.11 0.79 14.33
CA GLY A 137 -4.76 2.18 14.02
C GLY A 137 -6.00 3.04 13.79
N ARG A 138 -5.79 4.37 13.79
CA ARG A 138 -6.85 5.33 13.49
C ARG A 138 -7.32 5.16 12.04
N PRO A 139 -8.63 5.03 11.77
CA PRO A 139 -9.16 5.00 10.41
C PRO A 139 -8.65 6.18 9.58
N ARG A 140 -8.17 5.90 8.37
CA ARG A 140 -7.74 6.95 7.45
C ARG A 140 -8.96 7.72 6.96
N LYS A 141 -8.88 9.06 6.95
CA LYS A 141 -9.85 9.91 6.25
C LYS A 141 -9.82 9.65 4.73
N ASP A 142 -10.96 9.83 4.07
CA ASP A 142 -11.07 9.80 2.62
C ASP A 142 -10.09 10.79 1.97
N PHE A 143 -9.67 10.47 0.74
CA PHE A 143 -8.69 11.31 0.05
C PHE A 143 -9.22 12.73 -0.08
N GLU A 144 -10.49 12.92 -0.50
CA GLU A 144 -11.07 14.24 -0.74
C GLU A 144 -11.17 15.12 0.51
N ASP A 145 -11.43 14.51 1.67
CA ASP A 145 -11.57 15.21 2.96
C ASP A 145 -10.24 15.42 3.69
N ALA A 146 -9.14 14.89 3.16
CA ALA A 146 -7.82 15.03 3.75
C ALA A 146 -7.23 16.43 3.50
N SER A 147 -6.42 16.90 4.44
CA SER A 147 -5.64 18.14 4.25
C SER A 147 -4.73 18.06 3.03
N PHE A 148 -4.41 19.19 2.41
CA PHE A 148 -3.48 19.23 1.27
C PHE A 148 -2.12 18.57 1.59
N LYS A 149 -1.58 18.79 2.79
CA LYS A 149 -0.34 18.14 3.26
C LYS A 149 -0.46 16.62 3.24
N THR A 150 -1.60 16.08 3.67
CA THR A 150 -1.88 14.63 3.66
C THR A 150 -2.07 14.12 2.24
N LYS A 151 -2.82 14.84 1.38
CA LYS A 151 -2.99 14.49 -0.04
C LYS A 151 -1.62 14.40 -0.74
N LYS A 152 -0.76 15.42 -0.56
CA LYS A 152 0.61 15.45 -1.11
C LYS A 152 1.42 14.22 -0.70
N ARG A 153 1.45 13.89 0.59
CA ARG A 153 2.18 12.71 1.09
C ARG A 153 1.64 11.40 0.51
N ARG A 154 0.31 11.28 0.30
CA ARG A 154 -0.30 10.08 -0.29
C ARG A 154 0.04 9.89 -1.77
N VAL A 155 0.30 10.98 -2.51
CA VAL A 155 0.65 10.92 -3.95
C VAL A 155 2.16 11.00 -4.20
N GLU A 156 2.98 11.16 -3.17
CA GLU A 156 4.43 11.34 -3.28
C GLU A 156 5.09 10.17 -4.04
N ASP A 157 4.74 8.94 -3.68
CA ASP A 157 5.25 7.73 -4.34
C ASP A 157 4.89 7.70 -5.83
N LEU A 158 3.69 8.15 -6.20
CA LEU A 158 3.24 8.21 -7.60
C LEU A 158 4.03 9.26 -8.39
N VAL A 159 4.31 10.40 -7.79
CA VAL A 159 5.08 11.49 -8.41
C VAL A 159 6.55 11.10 -8.56
N GLN A 160 7.12 10.34 -7.62
CA GLN A 160 8.51 9.88 -7.69
C GLN A 160 8.69 8.72 -8.69
N SER A 161 7.69 7.84 -8.82
CA SER A 161 7.79 6.63 -9.65
C SER A 161 7.41 6.82 -11.12
N ARG A 162 6.71 7.91 -11.47
CA ARG A 162 6.13 8.12 -12.81
C ARG A 162 6.55 9.44 -13.42
N SER A 163 6.66 9.45 -14.75
CA SER A 163 6.94 10.68 -15.49
C SER A 163 5.73 11.61 -15.51
N VAL A 164 5.97 12.91 -15.67
CA VAL A 164 4.90 13.93 -15.76
C VAL A 164 3.94 13.62 -16.91
N GLY A 165 4.45 13.14 -18.05
CA GLY A 165 3.62 12.77 -19.20
C GLY A 165 2.67 11.60 -18.93
N GLU A 166 3.12 10.58 -18.22
CA GLU A 166 2.26 9.46 -17.78
C GLU A 166 1.18 9.94 -16.82
N LEU A 167 1.52 10.83 -15.87
CA LEU A 167 0.56 11.38 -14.90
C LEU A 167 -0.50 12.27 -15.59
N MET A 168 -0.11 13.10 -16.56
CA MET A 168 -1.04 13.92 -17.33
C MET A 168 -1.98 13.06 -18.18
N THR A 169 -1.45 12.01 -18.82
CA THR A 169 -2.26 11.06 -19.59
C THR A 169 -3.24 10.31 -18.70
N ALA A 170 -2.79 9.86 -17.52
CA ALA A 170 -3.67 9.21 -16.54
C ALA A 170 -4.81 10.14 -16.08
N ALA A 171 -4.50 11.41 -15.82
CA ALA A 171 -5.50 12.43 -15.47
C ALA A 171 -6.49 12.69 -16.61
N GLU A 172 -6.02 12.77 -17.86
CA GLU A 172 -6.87 12.91 -19.04
C GLU A 172 -7.85 11.72 -19.16
N VAL A 173 -7.34 10.49 -19.09
CA VAL A 173 -8.14 9.27 -19.22
C VAL A 173 -9.19 9.19 -18.10
N ALA A 174 -8.82 9.54 -16.86
CA ALA A 174 -9.75 9.61 -15.74
C ALA A 174 -10.84 10.69 -15.93
N ALA A 175 -10.48 11.86 -16.47
CA ALA A 175 -11.46 12.90 -16.78
C ALA A 175 -12.42 12.46 -17.89
N ARG A 176 -11.95 11.74 -18.91
CA ARG A 176 -12.81 11.19 -19.98
C ARG A 176 -13.76 10.12 -19.45
N SER A 177 -13.29 9.21 -18.59
CA SER A 177 -14.11 8.12 -18.04
C SER A 177 -15.25 8.64 -17.16
N THR A 178 -15.03 9.78 -16.48
CA THR A 178 -16.07 10.47 -15.70
C THR A 178 -16.97 11.38 -16.55
N GLY A 179 -16.78 11.42 -17.87
CA GLY A 179 -17.60 12.21 -18.80
C GLY A 179 -17.18 13.68 -18.92
N GLN A 180 -16.10 14.10 -18.26
CA GLN A 180 -15.61 15.49 -18.25
C GLN A 180 -14.73 15.79 -19.48
N LYS A 181 -15.33 15.77 -20.67
CA LYS A 181 -14.61 15.92 -21.95
C LYS A 181 -13.84 17.24 -22.08
N ASN A 182 -14.39 18.33 -21.56
CA ASN A 182 -13.74 19.64 -21.60
C ASN A 182 -12.48 19.68 -20.72
N VAL A 183 -12.56 19.10 -19.52
CA VAL A 183 -11.42 19.00 -18.59
C VAL A 183 -10.32 18.15 -19.19
N ALA A 184 -10.68 17.00 -19.76
CA ALA A 184 -9.73 16.13 -20.47
C ALA A 184 -9.01 16.86 -21.61
N ARG A 185 -9.72 17.67 -22.40
CA ARG A 185 -9.12 18.46 -23.48
C ARG A 185 -8.08 19.46 -22.93
N VAL A 186 -8.43 20.20 -21.87
CA VAL A 186 -7.51 21.16 -21.25
C VAL A 186 -6.27 20.46 -20.68
N ILE A 187 -6.43 19.31 -20.01
CA ILE A 187 -5.30 18.54 -19.48
C ILE A 187 -4.36 18.12 -20.62
N LYS A 188 -4.92 17.64 -21.73
CA LYS A 188 -4.15 17.25 -22.92
C LYS A 188 -3.39 18.44 -23.51
N ASP A 189 -4.07 19.56 -23.72
CA ASP A 189 -3.49 20.77 -24.32
C ASP A 189 -2.34 21.33 -23.46
N ILE A 190 -2.49 21.34 -22.13
CA ILE A 190 -1.43 21.74 -21.18
C ILE A 190 -0.24 20.76 -21.23
N GLY A 191 -0.52 19.45 -21.36
CA GLY A 191 0.52 18.42 -21.47
C GLY A 191 1.35 18.53 -22.74
N GLU A 192 0.73 18.88 -23.87
CA GLU A 192 1.40 19.05 -25.16
C GLU A 192 2.10 20.41 -25.31
N ASN A 193 1.51 21.47 -24.76
CA ASN A 193 2.08 22.82 -24.83
C ASN A 193 1.92 23.57 -23.50
N PRO A 194 2.93 23.57 -22.62
CA PRO A 194 2.84 24.23 -21.32
C PRO A 194 2.73 25.76 -21.42
N ALA A 195 3.13 26.38 -22.54
CA ALA A 195 2.96 27.82 -22.77
C ALA A 195 1.51 28.21 -23.06
N SER A 196 0.65 27.25 -23.42
CA SER A 196 -0.80 27.47 -23.61
C SER A 196 -1.58 27.55 -22.30
N ALA A 197 -0.98 27.15 -21.17
CA ALA A 197 -1.63 27.13 -19.86
C ALA A 197 -2.14 28.52 -19.43
N SER A 198 -1.42 29.59 -19.78
CA SER A 198 -1.84 30.97 -19.53
C SER A 198 -3.04 31.40 -20.36
N ALA A 199 -3.26 30.82 -21.54
CA ALA A 199 -4.43 31.08 -22.38
C ALA A 199 -5.68 30.36 -21.85
N CYS A 200 -5.54 29.15 -21.30
CA CYS A 200 -6.64 28.39 -20.72
C CYS A 200 -7.24 29.03 -19.45
N LEU A 201 -6.43 29.75 -18.65
CA LEU A 201 -6.90 30.45 -17.45
C LEU A 201 -7.93 31.55 -17.75
N ASN A 202 -7.89 32.15 -18.94
CA ASN A 202 -8.83 33.21 -19.33
C ASN A 202 -10.21 32.67 -19.74
N ILE A 203 -10.33 31.39 -20.10
CA ILE A 203 -11.60 30.78 -20.56
C ILE A 203 -12.54 30.45 -19.39
N GLN A 204 -12.01 30.25 -18.17
CA GLN A 204 -12.85 30.00 -16.99
C GLN A 204 -13.47 31.27 -16.40
N GLN A 205 -12.92 32.45 -16.66
CA GLN A 205 -13.51 33.71 -16.16
C GLN A 205 -14.71 34.18 -16.99
N THR A 206 -14.78 33.84 -18.29
CA THR A 206 -15.87 34.30 -19.17
C THR A 206 -17.16 33.50 -19.04
N SER A 207 -17.11 32.28 -18.48
CA SER A 207 -18.30 31.44 -18.25
C SER A 207 -18.99 31.67 -16.89
N ALA A 208 -18.40 32.48 -16.00
CA ALA A 208 -18.99 32.87 -14.72
C ALA A 208 -19.80 34.19 -14.77
N VAL A 209 -19.85 34.88 -15.93
CA VAL A 209 -20.50 36.20 -16.07
C VAL A 209 -21.96 36.13 -16.55
N GLN A 210 -22.50 34.95 -16.82
CA GLN A 210 -23.93 34.78 -17.12
C GLN A 210 -24.61 33.80 -16.17
N ARG A 211 -24.87 34.25 -14.94
CA ARG A 211 -26.06 33.86 -14.20
C ARG A 211 -26.65 35.10 -13.54
N ASP A 212 -27.70 35.60 -14.18
CA ASP A 212 -28.90 36.18 -13.58
C ASP A 212 -28.70 37.03 -12.32
N ARG A 213 -28.60 38.35 -12.55
CA ARG A 213 -29.09 39.33 -11.59
C ARG A 213 -30.56 39.01 -11.27
N PRO A 214 -30.96 38.83 -10.01
CA PRO A 214 -32.35 38.99 -9.65
C PRO A 214 -32.74 40.46 -9.87
N LEU A 215 -33.72 40.69 -10.74
CA LEU A 215 -34.36 41.99 -10.93
C LEU A 215 -34.96 42.42 -9.59
N SER A 216 -34.30 43.41 -9.00
CA SER A 216 -34.79 44.19 -7.87
C SER A 216 -36.06 44.94 -8.30
N ILE A 217 -37.22 44.46 -7.88
CA ILE A 217 -38.44 45.26 -7.86
C ILE A 217 -38.48 45.98 -6.52
N ARG A 218 -38.29 47.30 -6.62
CA ARG A 218 -38.66 48.33 -5.63
C ARG A 218 -40.01 48.03 -4.98
N SER A 219 -40.07 48.04 -3.65
CA SER A 219 -41.12 48.79 -2.94
C SER A 219 -40.69 49.15 -1.51
N SER A 220 -40.76 50.47 -1.27
CA SER A 220 -40.98 51.19 0.00
C SER A 220 -40.04 50.99 1.20
N LEU A 221 -39.33 52.10 1.49
CA LEU A 221 -38.79 52.57 2.77
C LEU A 221 -39.83 52.50 3.93
N PRO A 222 -39.39 52.56 5.20
CA PRO A 222 -39.10 53.86 5.79
C PRO A 222 -37.73 53.98 6.47
N LEU A 223 -37.18 55.19 6.33
CA LEU A 223 -36.16 55.82 7.18
C LEU A 223 -36.35 55.51 8.67
N GLN A 224 -35.27 55.19 9.39
CA GLN A 224 -34.73 55.93 10.57
C GLN A 224 -33.26 55.48 10.73
N ASN A 225 -32.26 56.32 10.40
CA ASN A 225 -31.60 57.33 11.24
C ASN A 225 -30.83 56.79 12.46
N VAL A 226 -29.60 57.32 12.59
CA VAL A 226 -28.82 57.60 13.81
C VAL A 226 -27.56 56.73 14.09
N THR A 227 -26.42 57.38 13.79
CA THR A 227 -25.09 57.42 14.47
C THR A 227 -24.05 56.30 14.34
N ASN A 228 -23.03 56.61 13.52
CA ASN A 228 -21.59 56.68 13.84
C ASN A 228 -21.12 56.16 15.20
N THR A 229 -20.22 55.16 15.23
CA THR A 229 -19.10 55.13 16.20
C THR A 229 -17.92 54.28 15.68
N THR A 230 -16.83 54.97 15.34
CA THR A 230 -15.43 54.74 15.75
C THR A 230 -14.83 53.32 15.74
N ARG A 231 -13.87 53.11 14.81
CA ARG A 231 -12.46 52.68 15.02
C ARG A 231 -12.18 51.62 16.10
N THR A 232 -11.42 50.55 15.77
CA THR A 232 -10.18 50.11 16.47
C THR A 232 -9.61 48.76 15.95
N ARG A 233 -8.30 48.80 15.59
CA ARG A 233 -7.17 47.81 15.63
C ARG A 233 -7.44 46.32 15.33
N GLN A 234 -6.73 45.63 14.44
CA GLN A 234 -5.27 45.37 14.30
C GLN A 234 -4.67 44.50 15.43
N THR A 235 -4.41 43.23 15.12
CA THR A 235 -3.41 42.28 15.70
C THR A 235 -3.47 41.01 14.82
N ILE A 236 -2.58 40.73 13.86
CA ILE A 236 -1.19 40.22 13.98
C ILE A 236 -1.01 39.28 15.18
N PHE A 237 -0.98 37.97 14.91
CA PHE A 237 -0.48 36.96 15.83
C PHE A 237 0.53 36.09 15.10
N SER A 238 1.81 36.35 15.37
CA SER A 238 2.96 35.55 14.96
C SER A 238 3.17 34.42 15.98
N GLY A 239 2.95 33.17 15.55
CA GLY A 239 3.24 31.98 16.34
C GLY A 239 4.68 31.53 16.15
N GLN A 240 5.49 31.66 17.20
CA GLN A 240 6.90 31.30 17.29
C GLN A 240 7.15 29.78 17.19
N ARG A 241 8.29 29.48 16.58
CA ARG A 241 8.92 28.17 16.39
C ARG A 241 9.67 27.80 17.68
N CYS A 242 9.29 26.70 18.34
CA CYS A 242 10.10 26.06 19.38
C CYS A 242 10.94 24.96 18.73
N GLU A 243 12.25 25.21 18.57
CA GLU A 243 13.25 24.16 18.44
C GLU A 243 13.65 23.72 19.85
N GLN A 244 13.44 22.44 20.16
CA GLN A 244 14.09 21.80 21.30
C GLN A 244 15.06 20.76 20.75
N GLU A 245 16.33 21.06 20.98
CA GLU A 245 17.51 20.27 20.71
C GLU A 245 17.56 19.10 21.72
N LEU A 246 17.45 17.86 21.23
CA LEU A 246 17.68 16.66 22.05
C LEU A 246 19.13 16.21 21.88
N GLN A 247 19.91 16.29 22.95
CA GLN A 247 21.22 15.66 23.02
C GLN A 247 21.10 14.13 23.25
N PRO A 248 21.97 13.31 22.65
CA PRO A 248 21.99 11.87 22.89
C PRO A 248 22.68 11.53 24.22
N ALA A 249 21.97 10.80 25.07
CA ALA A 249 22.52 10.20 26.29
C ALA A 249 23.46 9.04 25.93
N VAL A 250 24.73 9.16 26.31
CA VAL A 250 25.73 8.09 26.25
C VAL A 250 25.58 7.25 27.52
N MET A 251 25.00 6.05 27.40
CA MET A 251 25.01 5.06 28.48
C MET A 251 26.20 4.11 28.30
N SER A 252 27.22 4.29 29.13
CA SER A 252 28.31 3.32 29.30
C SER A 252 27.88 2.24 30.29
N PHE A 253 27.92 0.97 29.88
CA PHE A 253 27.76 -0.18 30.77
C PHE A 253 29.14 -0.72 31.19
N PRO A 254 29.37 -1.04 32.48
CA PRO A 254 30.60 -1.66 32.93
C PRO A 254 30.63 -3.15 32.59
N ILE A 255 31.76 -3.58 32.05
CA ILE A 255 32.14 -4.99 31.88
C ILE A 255 32.74 -5.45 33.20
N ASN A 256 32.13 -6.44 33.86
CA ASN A 256 32.76 -7.16 34.96
C ASN A 256 33.49 -8.38 34.40
N PHE A 257 34.76 -8.50 34.79
CA PHE A 257 35.64 -9.64 34.57
C PHE A 257 35.20 -10.85 35.41
#